data_AF-A0A8S3JZZ6-F1
#
_entry.id   AF-A0A8S3JZZ6-F1
#
_cell.length_a   1.000
_cell.length_b   1.000
_cell.length_c   1.000
_cell.angle_alpha   90.00
_cell.angle_beta   90.00
_cell.angle_gamma   90.00
#
_symmetry.space_group_name_H-M   'P 1'
#
loop_
_entity.id
_entity.type
_entity.pdbx_description
1 polymer ?
#
loop_
_entity_poly.entity_id
_entity_poly.type
_entity_poly.pdbx_seq_one_letter_code
_entity_poly.pdbx_strand_id
1 'polypeptide(L)'
;VTMARAMNHDFAPKAKAMFQSEIDAAHEAIEKDLYISYRQPGKDFDCYRIGSNEKCFCGHTLSEHVKFTGKVNRLKCQTTSCTCDAFAYVPSRPDEVGEFWLTKRPGFDASTWRAKCKCGHPHDRHEPKHKRCK
;
A
#
# COMPACT_ATOMS: atom_id res chain seq x y z
N VAL A 1 -19.06 -29.01 -9.95
CA VAL A 1 -19.17 -27.59 -9.52
C VAL A 1 -18.58 -27.51 -8.12
N THR A 2 -17.45 -26.81 -7.93
CA THR A 2 -16.77 -26.75 -6.62
C THR A 2 -17.63 -25.96 -5.63
N MET A 3 -17.69 -26.37 -4.35
CA MET A 3 -18.56 -25.73 -3.34
C MET A 3 -18.35 -24.21 -3.22
N ALA A 4 -17.12 -23.74 -3.41
CA ALA A 4 -16.80 -22.31 -3.43
C ALA A 4 -17.58 -21.52 -4.50
N ARG A 5 -17.85 -22.12 -5.66
CA ARG A 5 -18.58 -21.50 -6.77
C ARG A 5 -20.11 -21.51 -6.57
N ALA A 6 -20.62 -22.44 -5.76
CA ALA A 6 -22.04 -22.56 -5.43
C ALA A 6 -22.48 -21.62 -4.29
N MET A 7 -21.55 -21.20 -3.43
CA MET A 7 -21.85 -20.34 -2.26
C MET A 7 -21.72 -18.85 -2.54
N ASN A 8 -21.08 -18.45 -3.65
CA ASN A 8 -20.87 -17.04 -3.98
C ASN A 8 -20.55 -16.86 -5.48
N HIS A 9 -21.59 -16.56 -6.27
CA HIS A 9 -21.48 -16.37 -7.73
C HIS A 9 -20.45 -15.32 -8.14
N ASP A 10 -20.21 -14.33 -7.28
CA ASP A 10 -19.27 -13.22 -7.52
C ASP A 10 -17.95 -13.36 -6.75
N PHE A 11 -17.66 -14.53 -6.18
CA PHE A 11 -16.44 -14.73 -5.39
C PHE A 11 -15.18 -14.43 -6.21
N ALA A 12 -15.08 -15.02 -7.41
CA ALA A 12 -13.89 -14.89 -8.23
C ALA A 12 -13.61 -13.45 -8.68
N PRO A 13 -14.60 -12.68 -9.21
CA PRO A 13 -14.39 -11.25 -9.50
C PRO A 13 -13.97 -10.43 -8.27
N LYS A 14 -14.59 -10.66 -7.11
CA LYS A 14 -14.27 -9.93 -5.87
C LYS A 14 -12.87 -10.25 -5.34
N ALA A 15 -12.51 -11.53 -5.33
CA ALA A 15 -11.17 -11.97 -4.95
C ALA A 15 -10.12 -11.40 -5.91
N LYS A 16 -10.38 -11.43 -7.22
CA LYS A 16 -9.49 -10.84 -8.22
C LYS A 16 -9.29 -9.34 -7.96
N ALA A 17 -10.37 -8.58 -7.74
CA ALA A 17 -10.28 -7.15 -7.47
C ALA A 17 -9.47 -6.83 -6.20
N MET A 18 -9.61 -7.65 -5.14
CA MET A 18 -8.86 -7.48 -3.89
C MET A 18 -7.34 -7.68 -4.11
N PHE A 19 -6.95 -8.73 -4.82
CA PHE A 19 -5.54 -9.06 -5.05
C PHE A 19 -4.92 -8.44 -6.30
N GLN A 20 -5.68 -7.64 -7.07
CA GLN A 20 -5.21 -7.12 -8.36
C GLN A 20 -3.94 -6.28 -8.20
N SER A 21 -3.84 -5.44 -7.15
CA SER A 21 -2.64 -4.64 -6.90
C SER A 21 -1.40 -5.50 -6.63
N GLU A 22 -1.55 -6.61 -5.89
CA GLU A 22 -0.45 -7.55 -5.66
C GLU A 22 -0.05 -8.30 -6.93
N ILE A 23 -1.03 -8.63 -7.78
CA ILE A 23 -0.79 -9.24 -9.09
C ILE A 23 -0.02 -8.25 -9.97
N ASP A 24 -0.46 -7.00 -10.05
CA ASP A 24 0.18 -5.94 -10.83
C ASP A 24 1.60 -5.68 -10.34
N ALA A 25 1.81 -5.60 -9.02
CA ALA A 25 3.13 -5.48 -8.41
C ALA A 25 4.04 -6.68 -8.72
N ALA A 26 3.48 -7.90 -8.77
CA ALA A 26 4.24 -9.09 -9.15
C ALA A 26 4.65 -9.06 -10.63
N HIS A 27 3.75 -8.65 -11.53
CA HIS A 27 4.08 -8.46 -12.95
C HIS A 27 5.17 -7.40 -13.12
N GLU A 28 5.03 -6.26 -12.43
CA GLU A 28 6.03 -5.19 -12.46
C GLU A 28 7.40 -5.66 -11.96
N ALA A 29 7.43 -6.49 -10.90
CA ALA A 29 8.66 -7.06 -10.39
C ALA A 29 9.36 -7.98 -11.40
N ILE A 30 8.60 -8.75 -12.17
CA ILE A 30 9.13 -9.60 -13.26
C ILE A 30 9.69 -8.73 -14.38
N GLU A 31 8.95 -7.70 -14.81
CA GLU A 31 9.35 -6.82 -15.91
C GLU A 31 10.60 -5.99 -15.58
N LYS A 32 10.72 -5.52 -14.33
CA LYS A 32 11.81 -4.64 -13.89
C LYS A 32 12.97 -5.38 -13.21
N ASP A 33 12.84 -6.69 -13.02
CA ASP A 33 13.74 -7.52 -12.23
C ASP A 33 14.01 -6.94 -10.82
N LEU A 34 12.96 -6.40 -10.20
CA LEU A 34 13.02 -5.75 -8.89
C LEU A 34 11.80 -6.10 -8.04
N TYR A 35 12.00 -7.02 -7.09
CA TYR A 35 10.95 -7.44 -6.16
C TYR A 35 11.02 -6.63 -4.86
N ILE A 36 9.94 -5.92 -4.53
CA ILE A 36 9.84 -5.11 -3.31
C ILE A 36 8.72 -5.67 -2.44
N SER A 37 9.05 -6.01 -1.20
CA SER A 37 8.08 -6.45 -0.19
C SER A 37 8.10 -5.55 1.04
N TYR A 38 6.92 -5.38 1.64
CA TYR A 38 6.77 -4.78 2.96
C TYR A 38 6.77 -5.86 4.03
N ARG A 39 7.61 -5.68 5.05
CA ARG A 39 7.61 -6.49 6.27
C ARG A 39 7.30 -5.61 7.46
N GLN A 40 6.27 -5.98 8.22
CA GLN A 40 5.98 -5.29 9.47
C GLN A 40 7.11 -5.56 10.49
N PRO A 41 7.58 -4.55 11.24
CA PRO A 41 8.52 -4.76 12.34
C PRO A 41 8.00 -5.81 13.34
N GLY A 42 8.86 -6.76 13.71
CA GLY A 42 8.52 -7.83 14.67
C GLY A 42 7.70 -9.00 14.09
N LYS A 43 7.57 -9.08 12.75
CA LYS A 43 7.00 -10.24 12.05
C LYS A 43 8.04 -10.79 11.07
N ASP A 44 8.05 -12.12 10.92
CA ASP A 44 9.02 -12.81 10.04
C ASP A 44 8.53 -12.98 8.60
N PHE A 45 7.24 -12.70 8.36
CA PHE A 45 6.62 -12.85 7.05
C PHE A 45 6.49 -11.52 6.33
N ASP A 46 6.80 -11.53 5.03
CA ASP A 46 6.52 -10.42 4.13
C ASP A 46 5.00 -10.31 3.97
N CYS A 47 4.47 -9.13 4.27
CA CYS A 47 3.03 -8.91 4.43
C CYS A 47 2.37 -8.44 3.13
N TYR A 48 3.12 -7.74 2.27
CA TYR A 48 2.55 -7.08 1.09
C TYR A 48 3.60 -6.88 -0.02
N ARG A 49 3.22 -7.02 -1.29
CA ARG A 49 4.07 -6.68 -2.45
C ARG A 49 3.87 -5.22 -2.80
N ILE A 50 4.96 -4.46 -2.88
CA ILE A 50 4.90 -3.03 -3.19
C ILE A 50 5.17 -2.84 -4.68
N GLY A 51 4.19 -2.30 -5.40
CA GLY A 51 4.32 -1.85 -6.78
C GLY A 51 4.54 -0.33 -6.91
N SER A 52 4.69 0.14 -8.14
CA SER A 52 4.88 1.57 -8.47
C SER A 52 3.77 2.49 -7.95
N ASN A 53 2.54 1.98 -7.85
CA ASN A 53 1.36 2.77 -7.49
C ASN A 53 1.14 2.87 -5.96
N GLU A 54 1.92 2.14 -5.18
CA GLU A 54 1.75 2.12 -3.73
C GLU A 54 2.21 3.41 -3.07
N LYS A 55 1.50 3.80 -2.01
CA LYS A 55 1.71 5.09 -1.36
C LYS A 55 2.84 5.06 -0.33
N CYS A 56 3.66 6.11 -0.39
CA CYS A 56 4.54 6.50 0.68
C CYS A 56 3.75 7.26 1.76
N PHE A 57 4.25 7.28 2.99
CA PHE A 57 3.74 8.06 4.10
C PHE A 57 3.64 9.57 3.79
N CYS A 58 4.40 10.06 2.81
CA CYS A 58 4.28 11.43 2.32
C CYS A 58 3.06 11.68 1.42
N GLY A 59 2.32 10.64 1.03
CA GLY A 59 1.14 10.69 0.16
C GLY A 59 1.41 10.38 -1.31
N HIS A 60 2.67 10.48 -1.76
CA HIS A 60 3.11 10.22 -3.14
C HIS A 60 3.37 8.73 -3.39
N THR A 61 3.28 8.30 -4.64
CA THR A 61 3.49 6.91 -5.05
C THR A 61 4.98 6.54 -5.11
N LEU A 62 5.30 5.24 -5.12
CA LEU A 62 6.66 4.76 -5.30
C LEU A 62 7.28 5.24 -6.64
N SER A 63 6.48 5.33 -7.70
CA SER A 63 6.93 5.85 -9.00
C SER A 63 7.34 7.32 -8.99
N GLU A 64 6.84 8.11 -8.04
CA GLU A 64 7.25 9.50 -7.80
C GLU A 64 8.53 9.62 -6.94
N HIS A 65 9.11 8.49 -6.52
CA HIS A 65 10.38 8.44 -5.81
C HIS A 65 11.51 8.06 -6.76
N VAL A 66 12.74 8.42 -6.39
CA VAL A 66 13.94 8.03 -7.11
C VAL A 66 13.98 6.51 -7.25
N LYS A 67 14.26 6.02 -8.46
CA LYS A 67 14.34 4.59 -8.74
C LYS A 67 15.49 3.92 -7.98
N PHE A 68 15.27 2.68 -7.57
CA PHE A 68 16.32 1.86 -7.00
C PHE A 68 17.34 1.47 -8.08
N THR A 69 18.62 1.67 -7.77
CA THR A 69 19.74 1.38 -8.70
C THR A 69 20.84 0.54 -8.01
N GLY A 70 20.52 -0.13 -6.90
CA GLY A 70 21.47 -0.88 -6.07
C GLY A 70 22.39 0.00 -5.20
N LYS A 71 22.79 1.17 -5.71
CA LYS A 71 23.61 2.16 -4.98
C LYS A 71 22.78 3.10 -4.11
N VAL A 72 21.52 3.31 -4.49
CA VAL A 72 20.59 4.20 -3.78
C VAL A 72 19.71 3.37 -2.87
N ASN A 73 19.92 3.48 -1.55
CA ASN A 73 19.11 2.80 -0.53
C ASN A 73 18.01 3.70 0.07
N ARG A 74 18.07 5.01 -0.16
CA ARG A 74 17.06 5.99 0.25
C ARG A 74 16.37 6.55 -0.98
N LEU A 75 15.25 5.95 -1.36
CA LEU A 75 14.43 6.39 -2.48
C LEU A 75 13.72 7.70 -2.07
N LYS A 76 14.34 8.86 -2.32
CA LYS A 76 13.73 10.17 -2.00
C LYS A 76 12.58 10.49 -2.94
N CYS A 77 11.57 11.21 -2.46
CA CYS A 77 10.49 11.70 -3.32
C CYS A 77 11.03 12.79 -4.26
N GLN A 78 10.61 12.74 -5.52
CA GLN A 78 11.00 13.70 -6.56
C GLN A 78 9.99 14.84 -6.71
N THR A 79 8.82 14.74 -6.05
CA THR A 79 7.81 15.79 -6.06
C THR A 79 8.33 17.05 -5.37
N THR A 80 8.15 18.19 -6.05
CA THR A 80 8.56 19.51 -5.54
C THR A 80 7.90 19.76 -4.19
N SER A 81 8.64 20.32 -3.22
CA SER A 81 8.21 20.60 -1.84
C SER A 81 8.04 19.41 -0.89
N CYS A 82 8.20 18.17 -1.35
CA CYS A 82 8.14 17.00 -0.46
C CYS A 82 9.42 16.88 0.39
N THR A 83 9.27 16.71 1.71
CA THR A 83 10.38 16.65 2.67
C THR A 83 10.68 15.25 3.20
N CYS A 84 10.07 14.20 2.64
CA CYS A 84 10.30 12.85 3.13
C CYS A 84 11.72 12.34 2.84
N ASP A 85 12.32 11.66 3.81
CA ASP A 85 13.72 11.22 3.71
C ASP A 85 13.92 10.01 2.77
N ALA A 86 12.93 9.12 2.71
CA ALA A 86 12.90 7.94 1.86
C ALA A 86 11.46 7.43 1.72
N PHE A 87 11.23 6.58 0.72
CA PHE A 87 9.99 5.84 0.58
C PHE A 87 9.69 5.05 1.86
N ALA A 88 8.50 5.27 2.42
CA ALA A 88 8.01 4.59 3.60
C ALA A 88 6.58 4.16 3.34
N TYR A 89 6.37 2.89 3.02
CA TYR A 89 5.06 2.35 2.69
C TYR A 89 4.02 2.70 3.76
N VAL A 90 2.86 3.17 3.32
CA VAL A 90 1.66 3.32 4.14
C VAL A 90 0.50 2.64 3.41
N PRO A 91 -0.27 1.79 4.11
CA PRO A 91 -1.47 1.22 3.54
C PRO A 91 -2.42 2.33 3.06
N SER A 92 -2.91 2.17 1.84
CA SER A 92 -3.82 3.10 1.18
C SER A 92 -5.25 2.55 1.08
N ARG A 93 -5.42 1.25 1.34
CA ARG A 93 -6.72 0.57 1.34
C ARG A 93 -6.98 -0.20 2.64
N PRO A 94 -8.26 -0.37 3.03
CA PRO A 94 -8.63 -1.16 4.20
C PRO A 94 -8.17 -2.62 4.11
N ASP A 95 -8.24 -3.23 2.93
CA ASP A 95 -7.99 -4.66 2.78
C ASP A 95 -6.51 -5.02 2.94
N GLU A 96 -5.59 -4.08 2.69
CA GLU A 96 -4.14 -4.22 2.94
C GLU A 96 -3.81 -4.38 4.43
N VAL A 97 -4.69 -3.91 5.31
CA VAL A 97 -4.57 -4.05 6.77
C VAL A 97 -5.60 -5.02 7.35
N GLY A 98 -6.25 -5.82 6.49
CA GLY A 98 -7.25 -6.79 6.90
C GLY A 98 -8.62 -6.19 7.23
N GLU A 99 -8.83 -4.89 7.11
CA GLU A 99 -10.11 -4.19 7.35
C GLU A 99 -11.08 -4.26 6.16
N PHE A 100 -11.02 -5.32 5.35
CA PHE A 100 -11.82 -5.48 4.12
C PHE A 100 -13.35 -5.38 4.37
N TRP A 101 -13.82 -5.65 5.60
CA TRP A 101 -15.24 -5.50 5.96
C TRP A 101 -15.73 -4.05 5.93
N LEU A 102 -14.83 -3.05 6.01
CA LEU A 102 -15.20 -1.64 5.90
C LEU A 102 -15.82 -1.32 4.54
N THR A 103 -15.36 -1.99 3.48
CA THR A 103 -15.88 -1.82 2.12
C THR A 103 -17.35 -2.21 1.96
N LYS A 104 -17.89 -2.99 2.91
CA LYS A 104 -19.30 -3.43 2.92
C LYS A 104 -20.22 -2.49 3.70
N ARG A 105 -19.69 -1.46 4.37
CA ARG A 105 -20.51 -0.53 5.16
C ARG A 105 -21.26 0.43 4.23
N PRO A 106 -22.55 0.68 4.47
CA PRO A 106 -23.29 1.72 3.75
C PRO A 106 -22.58 3.07 3.85
N GLY A 107 -22.40 3.75 2.71
CA GLY A 107 -21.74 5.05 2.65
C GLY A 107 -20.22 5.04 2.81
N PHE A 108 -19.57 3.86 2.77
CA PHE A 108 -18.11 3.80 2.78
C PHE A 108 -17.52 4.35 1.47
N ASP A 109 -16.62 5.33 1.58
CA ASP A 109 -15.85 5.87 0.46
C ASP A 109 -14.36 5.55 0.63
N ALA A 110 -13.85 4.67 -0.25
CA ALA A 110 -12.46 4.26 -0.26
C ALA A 110 -11.49 5.44 -0.47
N SER A 111 -11.91 6.49 -1.18
CA SER A 111 -11.05 7.65 -1.48
C SER A 111 -10.72 8.49 -0.24
N THR A 112 -11.59 8.42 0.79
CA THR A 112 -11.44 9.14 2.06
C THR A 112 -10.73 8.32 3.14
N TRP A 113 -10.57 7.01 2.93
CA TRP A 113 -9.94 6.15 3.92
C TRP A 113 -8.45 6.47 4.07
N ARG A 114 -7.96 6.47 5.31
CA ARG A 114 -6.56 6.69 5.64
C ARG A 114 -6.19 5.75 6.78
N ALA A 115 -5.02 5.13 6.69
CA ALA A 115 -4.46 4.36 7.79
C ALA A 115 -4.29 5.26 9.04
N LYS A 116 -4.77 4.76 10.19
CA LYS A 116 -4.66 5.45 11.48
C LYS A 116 -3.32 5.16 12.14
N CYS A 117 -2.66 6.19 12.63
CA CYS A 117 -1.46 6.05 13.45
C CYS A 117 -1.84 5.69 14.90
N LYS A 118 -0.84 5.28 15.70
CA LYS A 118 -1.01 4.95 17.13
C LYS A 118 -1.63 6.10 17.96
N CYS A 119 -1.41 7.34 17.53
CA CYS A 119 -2.00 8.54 18.14
C CYS A 119 -3.49 8.73 17.83
N GLY A 120 -4.07 7.93 16.93
CA GLY A 120 -5.46 8.02 16.49
C GLY A 120 -5.71 8.91 15.27
N HIS A 121 -4.77 9.79 14.92
CA HIS A 121 -4.86 10.62 13.71
C HIS A 121 -4.53 9.82 12.44
N PRO A 122 -5.10 10.19 11.28
CA PRO A 122 -4.71 9.61 10.00
C PRO A 122 -3.27 10.01 9.63
N HIS A 123 -2.60 9.16 8.83
CA HIS A 123 -1.20 9.36 8.48
C HIS A 123 -0.91 10.70 7.78
N ASP A 124 -1.86 11.22 6.99
CA ASP A 124 -1.73 12.49 6.26
C ASP A 124 -1.72 13.75 7.16
N ARG A 125 -2.12 13.62 8.44
CA ARG A 125 -1.93 14.67 9.45
C ARG A 125 -0.55 14.69 10.10
N HIS A 126 0.37 13.88 9.62
CA HIS A 126 1.74 13.85 10.13
C HIS A 126 2.69 14.53 9.14
N GLU A 127 3.77 15.07 9.68
CA GLU A 127 4.88 15.48 8.83
C GLU A 127 5.63 14.25 8.30
N PRO A 128 5.91 14.13 6.98
CA PRO A 128 6.49 12.91 6.43
C PRO A 128 7.88 12.53 6.97
N LYS A 129 8.67 13.53 7.35
CA LYS A 129 10.05 13.36 7.81
C LYS A 129 10.11 12.82 9.25
N HIS A 130 9.53 13.57 10.19
CA HIS A 130 9.59 13.24 11.60
C HIS A 130 8.42 12.36 12.07
N LYS A 131 7.40 12.15 11.23
CA LYS A 131 6.19 11.38 11.52
C LYS A 131 5.49 11.85 12.80
N ARG A 132 5.61 13.13 13.11
CA ARG A 132 4.97 13.79 14.26
C ARG A 132 3.61 14.31 13.83
N CYS A 133 2.64 14.23 14.74
CA CYS A 133 1.35 14.88 14.54
C CYS A 133 1.57 16.38 14.37
N LYS A 134 0.85 16.97 13.42
CA LYS A 134 0.68 18.41 13.30
C LYS A 134 -0.44 18.89 14.22
#